data_AF-O93760-F1
#
_entry.id   AF-O93760-F1
#
_cell.length_a   1.000
_cell.length_b   1.000
_cell.length_c   1.000
_cell.angle_alpha   90.00
_cell.angle_beta   90.00
_cell.angle_gamma   90.00
#
_symmetry.space_group_name_H-M   'P 1'
#
loop_
_entity.id
_entity.type
_entity.pdbx_description
1 polymer ?
#
loop_
_entity_poly.entity_id
_entity_poly.type
_entity_poly.pdbx_seq_one_letter_code
_entity_poly.pdbx_strand_id
1 'polypeptide(L)'
;TQLCHQLSVNVQLPPEKGGLSGKAVYIDTEGTFRWERIENMAKALGLDIDNVMNNIYYIRAINTDHQIAIVDDLQELVSKDPSIKLIVVDSVTSHFRAEYPGRENLAVRQQKLNKHLHQLTRLAEFYDIAVII
;
A
#
# COMPACT_ATOMS: atom_id res chain seq x y z
N THR A 1 -3.10 -4.39 8.65
CA THR A 1 -4.38 -3.66 8.66
C THR A 1 -4.48 -2.39 9.50
N GLN A 2 -4.61 -2.38 10.84
CA GLN A 2 -4.90 -1.12 11.57
C GLN A 2 -3.82 -0.05 11.41
N LEU A 3 -2.55 -0.45 11.52
CA LEU A 3 -1.41 0.42 11.31
C LEU A 3 -1.36 0.96 9.87
N CYS A 4 -1.75 0.14 8.89
CA CYS A 4 -1.86 0.56 7.49
C CYS A 4 -2.85 1.72 7.31
N HIS A 5 -4.06 1.59 7.87
CA HIS A 5 -5.06 2.66 7.84
C HIS A 5 -4.54 3.93 8.52
N GLN A 6 -3.92 3.79 9.70
CA GLN A 6 -3.41 4.93 10.45
C GLN A 6 -2.33 5.68 9.68
N LEU A 7 -1.40 4.98 9.04
CA LEU A 7 -0.31 5.61 8.31
C LEU A 7 -0.79 6.24 7.00
N SER A 8 -1.81 5.68 6.34
CA SER A 8 -2.47 6.33 5.19
C SER A 8 -3.13 7.66 5.52
N VAL A 9 -3.51 7.88 6.79
CA VAL A 9 -3.96 9.20 7.28
C VAL A 9 -2.75 10.05 7.69
N ASN A 10 -1.83 9.51 8.49
CA ASN A 10 -0.73 10.29 9.06
C ASN A 10 0.23 10.84 8.00
N VAL A 11 0.44 10.15 6.87
CA VAL A 11 1.31 10.66 5.78
C VAL A 11 0.84 12.02 5.25
N GLN A 12 -0.45 12.32 5.37
CA GLN A 12 -1.08 13.55 4.89
C GLN A 12 -0.90 14.73 5.86
N LEU A 13 -0.53 14.46 7.12
CA LEU A 13 -0.23 15.50 8.09
C LEU A 13 1.02 16.29 7.67
N PRO A 14 1.18 17.54 8.11
CA PRO A 14 2.38 18.28 7.83
C PRO A 14 3.57 17.77 8.67
N PRO A 15 4.83 18.08 8.27
CA PRO A 15 6.03 17.62 8.97
C PRO A 15 6.06 17.93 10.47
N GLU A 16 5.57 19.10 10.89
CA GLU A 16 5.48 19.49 12.30
C GLU A 16 4.53 18.63 13.14
N LYS A 17 3.63 17.88 12.49
CA LYS A 17 2.73 16.90 13.11
C LYS A 17 3.15 15.45 12.82
N GLY A 18 4.35 15.24 12.26
CA GLY A 18 4.92 13.92 11.99
C GLY A 18 4.47 13.27 10.68
N GLY A 19 3.83 14.01 9.77
CA GLY A 19 3.52 13.53 8.42
C GLY A 19 4.46 14.09 7.36
N LEU A 20 4.08 13.96 6.09
CA LEU A 20 4.88 14.37 4.93
C LEU A 20 4.12 15.28 3.97
N SER A 21 2.92 15.74 4.34
CA SER A 21 1.98 16.43 3.44
C SER A 21 1.75 15.67 2.13
N GLY A 22 1.79 14.33 2.19
CA GLY A 22 1.77 13.45 1.02
C GLY A 22 0.52 12.57 0.97
N LYS A 23 0.36 11.88 -0.16
CA LYS A 23 -0.72 10.91 -0.41
C LYS A 23 -0.27 9.48 -0.12
N ALA A 24 -1.25 8.59 0.00
CA ALA A 24 -1.03 7.16 0.18
C ALA A 24 -1.60 6.34 -0.99
N VAL A 25 -0.96 5.21 -1.28
CA VAL A 25 -1.56 4.13 -2.07
C VAL A 25 -1.80 2.93 -1.17
N TYR A 26 -3.02 2.39 -1.17
CA TYR A 26 -3.43 1.24 -0.40
C TYR A 26 -3.82 0.10 -1.35
N ILE A 27 -2.97 -0.92 -1.42
CA ILE A 27 -3.21 -2.16 -2.15
C ILE A 27 -3.77 -3.19 -1.16
N ASP A 28 -5.01 -3.58 -1.35
CA ASP A 28 -5.74 -4.51 -0.49
C ASP A 28 -5.85 -5.88 -1.18
N THR A 29 -5.26 -6.92 -0.59
CA THR A 29 -5.28 -8.28 -1.16
C THR A 29 -6.46 -9.10 -0.66
N GLU A 30 -6.97 -8.80 0.55
CA GLU A 30 -7.97 -9.62 1.24
C GLU A 30 -9.33 -8.94 1.39
N GLY A 31 -9.47 -7.66 0.99
CA GLY A 31 -10.69 -6.90 1.20
C GLY A 31 -10.83 -6.42 2.65
N THR A 32 -9.69 -6.13 3.30
CA THR A 32 -9.62 -5.72 4.71
C THR A 32 -9.73 -4.20 4.90
N PHE A 33 -9.63 -3.42 3.82
CA PHE A 33 -9.79 -1.98 3.87
C PHE A 33 -11.21 -1.60 4.34
N ARG A 34 -11.30 -0.66 5.29
CA ARG A 34 -12.55 -0.13 5.84
C ARG A 34 -12.47 1.38 5.88
N TRP A 35 -13.25 2.04 5.03
CA TRP A 35 -13.28 3.50 4.94
C TRP A 35 -13.75 4.13 6.26
N GLU A 36 -14.60 3.44 7.01
CA GLU A 36 -15.06 3.86 8.34
C GLU A 36 -13.89 3.97 9.33
N ARG A 37 -12.83 3.15 9.16
CA ARG A 37 -11.61 3.27 9.99
C ARG A 37 -10.82 4.52 9.65
N ILE A 38 -10.70 4.86 8.36
CA ILE A 38 -10.09 6.11 7.91
C ILE A 38 -10.87 7.31 8.45
N GLU A 39 -12.19 7.27 8.36
CA GLU A 39 -13.08 8.32 8.88
C GLU A 39 -12.87 8.56 10.37
N ASN A 40 -12.87 7.50 11.18
CA ASN A 40 -12.65 7.61 12.62
C ASN A 40 -11.26 8.18 12.95
N MET A 41 -10.22 7.78 12.22
CA MET A 41 -8.85 8.28 12.40
C MET A 41 -8.73 9.75 11.98
N ALA A 42 -9.35 10.16 10.88
CA ALA A 42 -9.39 11.55 10.42
C ALA A 42 -10.11 12.45 11.43
N LYS A 43 -11.28 12.01 11.92
CA LYS A 43 -12.05 12.72 12.96
C LYS A 43 -11.25 12.92 14.24
N ALA A 44 -10.52 11.91 14.69
CA ALA A 44 -9.68 11.99 15.89
C ALA A 44 -8.57 13.05 15.77
N LEU A 45 -8.14 13.37 14.55
CA LEU A 45 -7.13 14.39 14.25
C LEU A 45 -7.73 15.75 13.86
N GLY A 46 -9.06 15.87 13.81
CA GLY A 46 -9.76 17.08 13.38
C GLY A 46 -9.56 17.42 11.90
N LEU A 47 -9.31 16.40 11.07
CA LEU A 47 -9.11 16.57 9.62
C LEU A 47 -10.44 16.51 8.87
N ASP A 48 -10.45 17.14 7.69
CA ASP A 48 -11.55 17.01 6.74
C ASP A 48 -11.56 15.61 6.11
N ILE A 49 -12.66 14.89 6.28
CA ILE A 49 -12.77 13.46 5.95
C ILE A 49 -12.68 13.25 4.43
N ASP A 50 -13.39 14.08 3.67
CA ASP A 50 -13.46 13.95 2.21
C ASP A 50 -12.08 14.20 1.59
N ASN A 51 -11.35 15.21 2.07
CA ASN A 51 -9.97 15.44 1.65
C ASN A 51 -9.05 14.29 2.04
N VAL A 52 -9.18 13.74 3.25
CA VAL A 52 -8.35 12.60 3.69
C VAL A 52 -8.58 11.38 2.80
N MET A 53 -9.84 11.07 2.45
CA MET A 53 -10.16 9.94 1.57
C MET A 53 -9.67 10.17 0.14
N ASN A 54 -9.82 11.38 -0.40
CA ASN A 54 -9.36 11.72 -1.76
C ASN A 54 -7.84 11.59 -1.94
N ASN A 55 -7.08 11.67 -0.85
CA ASN A 55 -5.63 11.51 -0.84
C ASN A 55 -5.16 10.05 -0.66
N ILE A 56 -6.08 9.08 -0.65
CA ILE A 56 -5.76 7.65 -0.55
C ILE A 56 -6.19 6.97 -1.85
N TYR A 57 -5.23 6.61 -2.69
CA TYR A 57 -5.49 5.72 -3.82
C TYR A 57 -5.76 4.32 -3.30
N TYR A 58 -6.89 3.74 -3.66
CA TYR A 58 -7.27 2.39 -3.25
C TYR A 58 -7.36 1.46 -4.46
N ILE A 59 -6.79 0.27 -4.34
CA ILE A 59 -6.97 -0.80 -5.31
C ILE A 59 -7.01 -2.16 -4.63
N ARG A 60 -7.87 -3.04 -5.13
CA ARG A 60 -7.96 -4.43 -4.66
C ARG A 60 -7.21 -5.36 -5.60
N ALA A 61 -6.16 -6.01 -5.11
CA ALA A 61 -5.50 -7.09 -5.83
C ALA A 61 -6.34 -8.37 -5.66
N ILE A 62 -6.69 -9.03 -6.76
CA ILE A 62 -7.62 -10.19 -6.75
C ILE A 62 -6.91 -11.54 -6.89
N ASN A 63 -5.65 -11.53 -7.32
CA ASN A 63 -4.76 -12.68 -7.43
C ASN A 63 -3.28 -12.20 -7.49
N THR A 64 -2.34 -13.14 -7.53
CA THR A 64 -0.89 -12.90 -7.50
C THR A 64 -0.43 -12.12 -8.73
N ASP A 65 -0.90 -12.48 -9.92
CA ASP A 65 -0.47 -11.81 -11.15
C ASP A 65 -1.00 -10.37 -11.23
N HIS A 66 -2.24 -10.13 -10.76
CA HIS A 66 -2.81 -8.79 -10.62
C HIS A 66 -2.03 -7.97 -9.58
N GLN A 67 -1.67 -8.55 -8.44
CA GLN A 67 -0.85 -7.86 -7.43
C GLN A 67 0.51 -7.41 -7.99
N ILE A 68 1.15 -8.23 -8.82
CA ILE A 68 2.42 -7.88 -9.48
C ILE A 68 2.19 -6.77 -10.50
N ALA A 69 1.16 -6.88 -11.35
CA ALA A 69 0.84 -5.87 -12.36
C ALA A 69 0.55 -4.50 -11.74
N ILE A 70 -0.20 -4.46 -10.63
CA ILE A 70 -0.47 -3.21 -9.90
C ILE A 70 0.84 -2.53 -9.50
N VAL A 71 1.81 -3.28 -8.96
CA VAL A 71 3.10 -2.74 -8.54
C VAL A 71 3.96 -2.29 -9.73
N ASP A 72 3.84 -2.94 -10.88
CA ASP A 72 4.49 -2.48 -12.11
C ASP A 72 3.89 -1.13 -12.56
N ASP A 73 2.56 -0.99 -12.56
CA ASP A 73 1.85 0.24 -12.92
C ASP A 73 2.07 1.37 -11.90
N LEU A 74 2.38 1.04 -10.63
CA LEU A 74 2.70 2.05 -9.61
C LEU A 74 3.86 2.94 -10.03
N GLN A 75 4.84 2.42 -10.79
CA GLN A 75 5.97 3.21 -11.25
C GLN A 75 5.52 4.43 -12.09
N GLU A 76 4.53 4.22 -12.96
CA GLU A 76 3.95 5.30 -13.76
C GLU A 76 3.12 6.25 -12.90
N LEU A 77 2.32 5.71 -11.97
CA LEU A 77 1.50 6.51 -11.05
C LEU A 77 2.34 7.45 -10.18
N VAL A 78 3.38 6.94 -9.53
CA VAL A 78 4.26 7.76 -8.66
C VAL A 78 5.08 8.77 -9.44
N SER A 79 5.39 8.46 -10.70
CA SER A 79 6.06 9.43 -11.60
C SER A 79 5.12 10.57 -12.00
N LYS A 80 3.82 10.29 -12.16
CA LYS A 80 2.79 11.29 -12.50
C LYS A 80 2.32 12.10 -11.31
N ASP A 81 2.27 11.49 -10.12
CA ASP A 81 1.90 12.15 -8.87
C ASP A 81 3.02 12.02 -7.81
N PRO A 82 4.00 12.95 -7.80
CA PRO A 82 5.08 12.97 -6.83
C PRO A 82 4.63 13.23 -5.38
N SER A 83 3.35 13.55 -5.14
CA SER A 83 2.83 13.73 -3.78
C SER A 83 2.65 12.40 -3.05
N ILE A 84 2.67 11.26 -3.75
CA ILE A 84 2.59 9.93 -3.14
C ILE A 84 3.87 9.68 -2.35
N LYS A 85 3.73 9.51 -1.03
CA LYS A 85 4.85 9.29 -0.10
C LYS A 85 4.72 8.03 0.75
N LEU A 86 3.61 7.30 0.58
CA LEU A 86 3.38 6.02 1.23
C LEU A 86 2.72 5.02 0.26
N ILE A 87 3.24 3.80 0.21
CA ILE A 87 2.59 2.65 -0.41
C ILE A 87 2.37 1.58 0.67
N VAL A 88 1.17 1.04 0.73
CA VAL A 88 0.76 -0.04 1.64
C VAL A 88 0.32 -1.23 0.79
N VAL A 89 0.78 -2.43 1.13
CA VAL A 89 0.31 -3.70 0.57
C VAL A 89 -0.19 -4.60 1.71
N ASP A 90 -1.50 -4.63 1.96
CA ASP A 90 -2.10 -5.42 3.05
C ASP A 90 -2.97 -6.55 2.48
N SER A 91 -2.59 -7.82 2.57
CA SER A 91 -1.34 -8.42 3.06
C SER A 91 -0.55 -9.05 1.91
N VAL A 92 0.75 -8.74 1.80
CA VAL A 92 1.58 -9.07 0.60
C VAL A 92 1.65 -10.55 0.25
N THR A 93 1.59 -11.45 1.23
CA THR A 93 1.77 -12.91 1.00
C THR A 93 0.47 -13.67 0.77
N SER A 94 -0.70 -13.03 0.88
CA SER A 94 -2.00 -13.72 0.91
C SER A 94 -2.24 -14.55 -0.35
N HIS A 95 -2.24 -13.90 -1.52
CA HIS A 95 -2.43 -14.58 -2.81
C HIS A 95 -1.34 -15.60 -3.12
N PHE A 96 -0.08 -15.27 -2.81
CA PHE A 96 1.05 -16.19 -2.99
C PHE A 96 0.89 -17.49 -2.18
N ARG A 97 0.34 -17.41 -0.96
CA ARG A 97 0.09 -18.60 -0.14
C ARG A 97 -1.11 -19.40 -0.63
N ALA A 98 -2.13 -18.73 -1.16
CA ALA A 98 -3.33 -19.38 -1.69
C ALA A 98 -3.07 -20.11 -3.01
N GLU A 99 -2.34 -19.48 -3.94
CA GLU A 99 -2.08 -20.03 -5.28
C GLU A 99 -0.92 -21.04 -5.31
N TYR A 100 0.03 -20.92 -4.39
CA TYR A 100 1.20 -21.81 -4.29
C TYR A 100 1.23 -22.48 -2.91
N PRO A 101 0.26 -23.37 -2.61
CA PRO A 101 0.17 -24.07 -1.33
C PRO A 101 1.22 -25.19 -1.24
N GLY A 102 1.42 -25.72 -0.03
CA GLY A 102 2.29 -26.88 0.19
C GLY A 102 3.80 -26.53 0.21
N ARG A 103 4.62 -27.55 0.49
CA ARG A 103 6.09 -27.42 0.56
C ARG A 103 6.74 -27.59 -0.82
N GLU A 104 6.09 -28.33 -1.69
CA GLU A 104 6.46 -28.57 -3.08
C GLU A 104 6.52 -27.26 -3.89
N ASN A 105 5.63 -26.30 -3.60
CA ASN A 105 5.61 -24.99 -4.26
C ASN A 105 6.42 -23.92 -3.52
N LEU A 106 7.08 -24.26 -2.41
CA LEU A 106 7.78 -23.27 -1.58
C LEU A 106 8.86 -22.53 -2.39
N ALA A 107 9.65 -23.24 -3.19
CA ALA A 107 10.71 -22.63 -3.99
C ALA A 107 10.15 -21.64 -5.02
N VAL A 108 9.12 -22.05 -5.78
CA VAL A 108 8.46 -21.21 -6.80
C VAL A 108 7.81 -19.99 -6.15
N ARG A 109 7.12 -20.19 -5.03
CA ARG A 109 6.49 -19.11 -4.27
C ARG A 109 7.53 -18.10 -3.78
N GLN A 110 8.62 -18.56 -3.17
CA GLN A 110 9.69 -17.68 -2.69
C GLN A 110 10.36 -16.93 -3.84
N GLN A 111 10.56 -17.58 -5.00
CA GLN A 111 11.12 -16.91 -6.17
C GLN A 111 10.21 -15.77 -6.66
N LYS A 112 8.90 -16.02 -6.82
CA LYS A 112 7.95 -14.99 -7.25
C LYS A 112 7.78 -13.88 -6.21
N LEU A 113 7.64 -14.24 -4.92
CA LEU A 113 7.50 -13.28 -3.84
C LEU A 113 8.74 -12.38 -3.70
N ASN A 114 9.95 -12.96 -3.77
CA ASN A 114 11.18 -12.18 -3.69
C ASN A 114 11.30 -11.19 -4.85
N LYS A 115 10.93 -11.60 -6.07
CA LYS A 115 10.86 -10.67 -7.22
C LYS A 115 9.89 -9.52 -6.94
N HIS A 116 8.71 -9.82 -6.41
CA HIS A 116 7.71 -8.82 -6.06
C HIS A 116 8.19 -7.84 -4.97
N LEU A 117 8.80 -8.36 -3.91
CA LEU A 117 9.39 -7.53 -2.86
C LEU A 117 10.53 -6.65 -3.39
N HIS A 118 11.35 -7.16 -4.31
CA HIS A 118 12.38 -6.35 -4.96
C HIS A 118 11.80 -5.20 -5.80
N GLN A 119 10.67 -5.38 -6.47
CA GLN A 119 9.99 -4.28 -7.18
C GLN A 119 9.57 -3.18 -6.19
N LEU A 120 8.98 -3.57 -5.06
CA LEU A 120 8.58 -2.65 -3.99
C LEU A 120 9.78 -1.91 -3.36
N THR A 121 10.88 -2.61 -3.07
CA THR A 121 12.11 -1.97 -2.57
C THR A 121 12.66 -0.95 -3.55
N ARG A 122 12.70 -1.28 -4.85
CA ARG A 122 13.19 -0.35 -5.88
C ARG A 122 12.30 0.89 -6.00
N LEU A 123 10.98 0.74 -5.88
CA LEU A 123 10.06 1.88 -5.84
C LEU A 123 10.35 2.78 -4.64
N ALA A 124 10.55 2.20 -3.46
CA ALA A 124 10.87 2.94 -2.24
C ALA A 124 12.15 3.77 -2.38
N GLU A 125 13.23 3.13 -2.84
CA GLU A 125 14.55 3.74 -2.95
C GLU A 125 14.62 4.80 -4.05
N PHE A 126 14.02 4.54 -5.21
CA PHE A 126 14.15 5.43 -6.37
C PHE A 126 13.27 6.68 -6.27
N TYR A 127 12.07 6.54 -5.69
CA TYR A 127 11.09 7.63 -5.61
C TYR A 127 11.01 8.28 -4.22
N ASP A 128 11.81 7.85 -3.25
CA ASP A 128 11.77 8.34 -1.87
C ASP A 128 10.37 8.21 -1.26
N ILE A 129 9.89 6.95 -1.22
CA ILE A 129 8.55 6.57 -0.77
C ILE A 129 8.66 5.52 0.33
N ALA A 130 7.87 5.66 1.39
CA ALA A 130 7.77 4.62 2.41
C ALA A 130 6.92 3.45 1.89
N VAL A 131 7.37 2.21 2.05
CA VAL A 131 6.61 1.00 1.68
C VAL A 131 6.35 0.13 2.90
N ILE A 132 5.10 -0.29 3.07
CA ILE A 132 4.63 -1.16 4.15
C ILE A 132 3.95 -2.38 3.54
N ILE A 133 4.24 -3.57 4.06
CA ILE A 133 3.75 -4.88 3.58
C ILE A 133 3.17 -5.73 4.70
#